data_AF-A0A0C1QTD1-F1
#
_entry.id   AF-A0A0C1QTD1-F1
#
_cell.length_a   1.000
_cell.length_b   1.000
_cell.length_c   1.000
_cell.angle_alpha   90.00
_cell.angle_beta   90.00
_cell.angle_gamma   90.00
#
_symmetry.space_group_name_H-M   'P 1'
#
loop_
_entity.id
_entity.type
_entity.pdbx_description
1 polymer ?
#
loop_
_entity_poly.entity_id
_entity_poly.type
_entity_poly.pdbx_seq_one_letter_code
_entity_poly.pdbx_strand_id
1 'polypeptide(L)'
;MNSMSGKELTKLLERNGWILLRVQGSHHIYGKPGIASRISVPIHGNKGLKVGLLRHLLKTAGLLEGLSQEKPVDETLDEQEDRKESE
;
A
#
# COMPACT_ATOMS: atom_id res chain seq x y z
N MET A 1 -10.87 -1.90 -23.73
CA MET A 1 -10.11 -1.37 -22.57
C MET A 1 -9.81 -2.55 -21.66
N ASN A 2 -8.54 -2.97 -21.55
CA ASN A 2 -8.15 -4.21 -20.88
C ASN A 2 -8.54 -4.14 -19.40
N SER A 3 -9.47 -5.00 -19.00
CA SER A 3 -9.95 -5.05 -17.63
C SER A 3 -9.01 -5.92 -16.80
N MET A 4 -8.24 -5.30 -15.91
CA MET A 4 -7.37 -6.03 -14.97
C MET A 4 -8.23 -6.61 -13.84
N SER A 5 -8.13 -7.91 -13.60
CA SER A 5 -8.79 -8.59 -12.48
C SER A 5 -8.09 -8.29 -11.15
N GLY A 6 -8.82 -8.50 -10.04
CA GLY A 6 -8.24 -8.39 -8.71
C GLY A 6 -7.00 -9.28 -8.54
N LYS A 7 -7.01 -10.49 -9.11
CA LYS A 7 -5.86 -11.43 -9.07
C LYS A 7 -4.63 -10.93 -9.80
N GLU A 8 -4.81 -10.21 -10.90
CA GLU A 8 -3.68 -9.61 -11.62
C GLU A 8 -3.12 -8.42 -10.83
N LEU A 9 -4.00 -7.61 -10.23
CA LEU A 9 -3.58 -6.48 -9.41
C LEU A 9 -2.79 -6.94 -8.17
N THR A 10 -3.21 -8.01 -7.50
CA THR A 10 -2.45 -8.53 -6.35
C THR A 10 -1.05 -8.97 -6.73
N LYS A 11 -0.89 -9.69 -7.86
CA LYS A 11 0.43 -10.07 -8.37
C LYS A 11 1.31 -8.85 -8.68
N LEU A 12 0.71 -7.78 -9.20
CA LEU A 12 1.44 -6.53 -9.45
C LEU A 12 1.87 -5.87 -8.15
N LEU A 13 1.00 -5.82 -7.14
CA LEU A 13 1.32 -5.29 -5.82
C LEU A 13 2.48 -6.07 -5.17
N GLU A 14 2.40 -7.39 -5.15
CA GLU A 14 3.44 -8.28 -4.59
C GLU A 14 4.81 -8.04 -5.23
N ARG A 15 4.86 -7.91 -6.57
CA ARG A 15 6.09 -7.58 -7.31
C ARG A 15 6.68 -6.22 -6.95
N ASN A 16 5.87 -5.30 -6.44
CA ASN A 16 6.27 -3.96 -6.02
C ASN A 16 6.50 -3.85 -4.50
N GLY A 17 6.65 -4.99 -3.82
CA GLY A 17 6.99 -5.05 -2.39
C GLY A 17 5.80 -4.84 -1.45
N TRP A 18 4.57 -4.91 -1.96
CA TRP A 18 3.39 -5.00 -1.10
C TRP A 18 3.22 -6.43 -0.59
N ILE A 19 2.87 -6.55 0.69
CA ILE A 19 2.75 -7.81 1.40
C ILE A 19 1.28 -8.00 1.78
N LEU A 20 0.75 -9.21 1.54
CA LEU A 20 -0.59 -9.58 1.98
C LEU A 20 -0.62 -9.67 3.51
N LEU A 21 -1.39 -8.79 4.15
CA LEU A 21 -1.51 -8.74 5.60
C LEU A 21 -2.63 -9.66 6.11
N ARG A 22 -3.80 -9.60 5.45
CA ARG A 22 -4.97 -10.40 5.82
C ARG A 22 -5.97 -10.49 4.67
N VAL A 23 -6.85 -11.48 4.75
CA VAL A 23 -7.96 -11.67 3.83
C VAL A 23 -9.27 -11.68 4.61
N GLN A 24 -10.26 -10.90 4.16
CA GLN A 24 -11.61 -10.86 4.71
C GLN A 24 -12.61 -11.08 3.58
N GLY A 25 -13.13 -12.31 3.46
CA GLY A 25 -13.99 -12.69 2.33
C GLY A 25 -13.24 -12.55 1.00
N SER A 26 -13.80 -11.80 0.05
CA SER A 26 -13.14 -11.52 -1.24
C SER A 26 -12.08 -10.41 -1.16
N HIS A 27 -11.96 -9.70 -0.04
CA HIS A 27 -11.06 -8.54 0.09
C HIS A 27 -9.70 -8.97 0.61
N HIS A 28 -8.66 -8.74 -0.20
CA HIS A 28 -7.26 -9.01 0.14
C HIS A 28 -6.59 -7.69 0.53
N ILE A 29 -6.09 -7.60 1.75
CA ILE A 29 -5.56 -6.36 2.32
C ILE A 29 -4.03 -6.42 2.30
N TYR A 30 -3.42 -5.49 1.59
CA TYR A 30 -1.98 -5.36 1.43
C TYR A 30 -1.43 -4.16 2.20
N GLY A 31 -0.21 -4.28 2.70
CA GLY A 31 0.60 -3.19 3.24
C GLY A 31 2.04 -3.28 2.73
N LYS A 32 2.80 -2.19 2.81
CA LYS A 32 4.20 -2.16 2.41
C LYS A 32 5.04 -1.53 3.53
N PRO A 33 6.15 -2.14 3.96
CA PRO A 33 7.03 -1.53 4.97
C PRO A 33 7.44 -0.11 4.56
N GLY A 34 7.41 0.83 5.51
CA GLY A 34 7.67 2.25 5.24
C GLY A 34 6.54 3.00 4.55
N ILE A 35 5.39 2.37 4.27
CA ILE A 35 4.19 3.02 3.73
C ILE A 35 3.02 2.77 4.68
N ALA A 36 2.48 3.84 5.28
CA ALA A 36 1.34 3.75 6.21
C ALA A 36 0.02 3.35 5.53
N SER A 37 -0.07 3.51 4.20
CA SER A 37 -1.28 3.20 3.43
C SER A 37 -1.53 1.69 3.32
N ARG A 38 -2.80 1.29 3.44
CA ARG A 38 -3.25 -0.09 3.21
C ARG A 38 -4.15 -0.16 1.98
N ILE A 39 -4.00 -1.21 1.18
CA ILE A 39 -4.77 -1.40 -0.06
C ILE A 39 -5.66 -2.62 0.10
N SER A 40 -6.97 -2.43 0.00
CA SER A 40 -7.95 -3.52 -0.02
C SER A 40 -8.33 -3.84 -1.47
N VAL A 41 -7.88 -4.99 -1.99
CA VAL A 41 -8.18 -5.46 -3.35
C VAL A 41 -9.34 -6.44 -3.32
N PRO A 42 -10.48 -6.13 -3.97
CA PRO A 42 -11.57 -7.07 -4.11
C PRO A 42 -11.28 -8.11 -5.20
N ILE A 43 -11.38 -9.40 -4.86
CA ILE A 43 -11.17 -10.52 -5.79
C ILE A 43 -12.48 -11.29 -5.99
N HIS A 44 -13.17 -11.02 -7.11
CA HIS A 44 -14.42 -11.67 -7.50
C HIS A 44 -14.21 -12.66 -8.66
N GLY A 45 -13.33 -13.65 -8.45
CA GLY A 45 -12.99 -14.65 -9.47
C GLY A 45 -12.18 -14.06 -10.63
N ASN A 46 -12.68 -14.23 -11.86
CA ASN A 46 -12.05 -13.71 -13.09
C ASN A 46 -12.71 -12.40 -13.59
N LYS A 47 -13.60 -11.79 -12.79
CA LYS A 47 -14.19 -10.50 -13.15
C LYS A 47 -13.14 -9.40 -13.00
N GLY A 48 -13.04 -8.59 -14.04
CA GLY A 48 -12.18 -7.43 -14.06
C GLY A 48 -12.69 -6.32 -13.13
N LEU A 49 -11.75 -5.54 -12.58
CA LEU A 49 -12.06 -4.37 -11.77
C LEU A 49 -12.61 -3.25 -12.65
N LYS A 50 -13.56 -2.47 -12.11
CA LYS A 50 -14.00 -1.22 -12.76
C LYS A 50 -12.80 -0.29 -12.92
N VAL A 51 -12.70 0.38 -14.05
CA VAL A 51 -11.55 1.25 -14.40
C VAL A 51 -11.26 2.30 -13.32
N GLY A 52 -12.29 2.93 -12.75
CA GLY A 52 -12.13 3.92 -11.68
C GLY A 52 -11.53 3.33 -10.40
N LEU A 53 -11.98 2.14 -10.00
CA LEU A 53 -11.44 1.44 -8.84
C LEU A 53 -9.98 1.01 -9.09
N LEU A 54 -9.70 0.43 -10.25
CA LEU A 54 -8.34 0.05 -10.63
C LEU A 54 -7.39 1.24 -10.59
N ARG A 55 -7.78 2.38 -11.18
CA ARG A 55 -6.99 3.61 -11.17
C ARG A 55 -6.74 4.13 -9.76
N HIS A 56 -7.77 4.12 -8.91
CA HIS A 56 -7.64 4.53 -7.52
C HIS A 56 -6.62 3.66 -6.77
N LEU A 57 -6.74 2.33 -6.87
CA LEU A 57 -5.83 1.39 -6.19
C LEU A 57 -4.39 1.52 -6.71
N LEU A 58 -4.19 1.68 -8.02
CA LEU A 58 -2.85 1.89 -8.59
C LEU A 58 -2.23 3.21 -8.14
N LYS A 59 -3.03 4.28 -8.03
CA LYS A 59 -2.56 5.57 -7.49
C LYS A 59 -2.14 5.43 -6.03
N THR A 60 -2.96 4.79 -5.19
CA THR A 60 -2.61 4.52 -3.79
C THR A 60 -1.37 3.63 -3.67
N ALA A 61 -1.16 2.73 -4.62
CA ALA A 61 0.02 1.88 -4.68
C ALA A 61 1.30 2.59 -5.16
N GLY A 62 1.19 3.85 -5.62
CA GLY A 62 2.30 4.55 -6.27
C GLY A 62 2.67 3.98 -7.65
N LEU A 63 1.77 3.22 -8.28
CA LEU A 63 1.97 2.53 -9.56
C LEU A 63 1.26 3.23 -10.73
N LEU A 64 0.58 4.35 -10.46
CA LEU A 64 -0.01 5.21 -11.47
C LEU A 64 0.74 6.55 -11.46
N GLU A 65 1.59 6.74 -12.45
CA GLU A 65 2.53 7.86 -12.56
C GLU A 65 1.81 9.21 -12.65
N GLY A 66 2.30 10.21 -11.89
CA GLY A 66 1.92 11.62 -12.08
C GLY A 66 1.69 12.49 -10.84
N LEU A 67 1.75 12.01 -9.60
CA LEU A 67 1.65 12.88 -8.42
C LEU A 67 2.59 12.44 -7.28
N SER A 68 3.68 13.18 -7.18
CA SER A 68 4.54 13.49 -6.03
C SER A 68 4.80 12.38 -5.02
N GLN A 69 6.07 11.95 -5.05
CA GLN A 69 6.75 11.47 -3.86
C GLN A 69 6.76 12.58 -2.80
N GLU A 70 6.27 12.28 -1.60
CA GLU A 70 6.87 12.83 -0.39
C GLU A 70 7.14 11.68 0.59
N LYS A 71 8.30 11.80 1.22
CA LYS A 71 9.12 10.77 1.85
C LYS A 71 8.45 10.18 3.11
N PRO A 72 8.81 8.95 3.53
CA PRO A 72 8.36 8.42 4.81
C PRO A 72 8.93 9.26 5.96
N VAL A 73 8.04 9.93 6.69
CA VAL A 73 8.27 10.47 8.04
C VAL A 73 7.91 9.37 9.03
N ASP A 74 8.87 8.51 9.33
CA ASP A 74 8.91 7.76 10.60
C ASP A 74 10.36 7.32 10.85
N GLU A 75 11.23 8.31 11.04
CA GLU A 75 12.48 8.16 11.77
C GLU A 75 12.30 9.02 13.03
N THR A 76 11.65 8.45 14.04
CA THR A 76 11.65 9.00 15.40
C THR A 76 12.33 7.97 16.30
N LEU A 77 13.65 7.86 16.13
CA LEU A 77 14.55 7.50 17.22
C LEU A 77 14.59 8.72 18.15
N ASP A 78 13.77 8.72 19.18
CA ASP A 78 13.94 9.64 20.29
C ASP A 78 14.95 9.02 21.27
N GLU A 79 16.23 9.09 20.89
CA GLU A 79 17.33 9.12 21.85
C GLU A 79 17.36 10.55 22.42
N GLN A 80 16.83 10.73 23.63
CA GLN A 80 17.19 11.88 24.47
C GLN A 80 17.84 11.34 25.74
N GLU A 81 19.16 11.29 25.65
CA GLU A 81 20.09 11.31 26.77
C GLU A 81 20.00 12.69 27.45
N ASP A 82 19.25 12.80 28.54
CA ASP A 82 19.41 13.94 29.47
C ASP A 82 20.35 13.54 30.61
N ARG A 83 21.63 13.84 30.39
CA ARG A 83 22.58 14.15 31.46
C ARG A 83 22.37 15.59 31.93
N LYS A 84 22.71 15.81 33.21
CA LYS A 84 22.99 17.09 33.92
C LYS A 84 21.76 17.72 34.60
N GLU A 85 21.83 18.31 35.79
CA GLU A 85 22.89 18.58 36.76
C GLU A 85 22.22 18.95 38.10
N SER A 86 22.89 18.67 39.22
CA SER A 86 22.95 19.47 40.47
C SER A 86 21.69 20.16 41.03
N GLU A 87 21.28 19.75 42.24
CA GLU A 87 21.44 20.53 43.49
C GLU A 87 21.47 19.59 44.71
#